data_AF-M0L4U4-F1
#
_entry.id   AF-M0L4U4-F1
#
_cell.length_a   1.000
_cell.length_b   1.000
_cell.length_c   1.000
_cell.angle_alpha   90.00
_cell.angle_beta   90.00
_cell.angle_gamma   90.00
#
_symmetry.space_group_name_H-M   'P 1'
#
loop_
_entity.id
_entity.type
_entity.pdbx_description
1 polymer ?
#
loop_
_entity_poly.entity_id
_entity_poly.type
_entity_poly.pdbx_seq_one_letter_code
_entity_poly.pdbx_strand_id
1 'polypeptide(L)'
;MALTAEVLGMLAFTLAAFWGIATWALVRTMRQESRKVALLEQQDRIDTYSPKALAQLREWVEANPEDPLAEEARERYNECLDALEETDSQFYDWSEEDIQSLERL
;
A
#
# COMPACT_ATOMS: atom_id res chain seq x y z
N MET A 1 -10.77 -38.34 45.59
CA MET A 1 -11.37 -38.92 44.38
C MET A 1 -10.50 -38.54 43.20
N ALA A 2 -9.90 -39.51 42.51
CA ALA A 2 -9.16 -39.24 41.28
C ALA A 2 -10.16 -38.93 40.16
N LEU A 3 -9.89 -37.90 39.35
CA LEU A 3 -10.67 -37.60 38.15
C LEU A 3 -10.59 -38.80 37.19
N THR A 4 -11.73 -39.31 36.74
CA THR A 4 -11.76 -40.38 35.74
C THR A 4 -11.19 -39.85 34.42
N ALA A 5 -10.60 -40.76 33.62
CA ALA A 5 -10.00 -40.40 32.34
C ALA A 5 -10.99 -39.71 31.39
N GLU A 6 -12.27 -40.07 31.48
CA GLU A 6 -13.38 -39.47 30.74
C GLU A 6 -13.57 -37.99 31.07
N VAL A 7 -13.51 -37.62 32.36
CA VAL A 7 -13.66 -36.22 32.80
C VAL A 7 -12.46 -35.39 32.36
N LEU A 8 -11.25 -35.95 32.45
CA LEU A 8 -10.04 -35.30 31.93
C LEU A 8 -10.10 -35.09 30.42
N GLY A 9 -10.61 -36.08 29.68
CA GLY A 9 -10.81 -35.97 28.23
C GLY A 9 -11.78 -34.87 27.86
N MET A 10 -12.91 -34.77 28.57
CA MET A 10 -13.92 -33.74 28.32
C MET A 10 -13.39 -32.34 28.66
N LEU A 11 -12.64 -32.19 29.75
CA LEU A 11 -11.98 -30.93 30.12
C LEU A 11 -10.94 -30.50 29.09
N ALA A 12 -10.08 -31.41 28.64
CA ALA A 12 -9.09 -31.11 27.61
C ALA A 12 -9.77 -30.73 26.28
N PHE A 13 -10.82 -31.46 25.89
CA PHE A 13 -11.58 -31.16 24.68
C PHE A 13 -12.24 -29.79 24.74
N THR A 14 -12.92 -29.45 25.83
CA THR A 14 -13.58 -28.15 25.97
C THR A 14 -12.59 -26.99 25.96
N LEU A 15 -11.44 -27.16 26.64
CA LEU A 15 -10.37 -26.16 26.62
C LEU A 15 -9.81 -25.99 25.21
N ALA A 16 -9.48 -27.09 24.52
CA ALA A 16 -8.93 -27.06 23.17
C ALA A 16 -9.94 -26.53 22.13
N ALA A 17 -11.21 -26.93 22.23
CA ALA A 17 -12.26 -26.45 21.34
C ALA A 17 -12.47 -24.95 21.51
N PHE A 18 -12.57 -24.45 22.74
CA PHE A 18 -12.80 -23.04 22.97
C PHE A 18 -11.59 -22.18 22.62
N TRP A 19 -10.43 -22.48 23.22
CA TRP A 19 -9.22 -21.68 23.01
C TRP A 19 -8.59 -21.91 21.64
N GLY A 20 -8.60 -23.15 21.15
CA GLY A 20 -8.02 -23.49 19.85
C GLY A 20 -8.78 -22.84 18.71
N ILE A 21 -10.11 -22.90 18.73
CA ILE A 21 -10.93 -22.26 17.67
C ILE A 21 -10.80 -20.73 17.75
N ALA A 22 -10.86 -20.14 18.95
CA ALA A 22 -10.71 -18.70 19.11
C ALA A 22 -9.33 -18.19 18.62
N THR A 23 -8.26 -18.88 19.02
CA THR A 23 -6.89 -18.55 18.60
C THR A 23 -6.72 -18.75 17.10
N TRP A 24 -7.23 -19.85 16.55
CA TRP A 24 -7.18 -20.11 15.11
C TRP A 24 -7.92 -19.04 14.31
N ALA A 25 -9.13 -18.67 14.73
CA ALA A 25 -9.92 -17.62 14.09
C ALA A 25 -9.18 -16.28 14.12
N LEU A 26 -8.60 -15.91 15.26
CA LEU A 26 -7.83 -14.67 15.39
C LEU A 26 -6.60 -14.67 14.48
N VAL A 27 -5.80 -15.74 14.50
CA VAL A 27 -4.62 -15.88 13.62
C VAL A 27 -5.03 -15.88 12.14
N ARG A 28 -6.13 -16.54 11.79
CA ARG A 28 -6.69 -16.58 10.44
C ARG A 28 -7.07 -15.18 9.97
N THR A 29 -7.78 -14.42 10.80
CA THR A 29 -8.22 -13.05 10.50
C THR A 29 -7.02 -12.13 10.37
N MET A 30 -6.11 -12.14 11.35
CA MET A 30 -4.90 -11.32 11.31
C MET A 30 -4.06 -11.61 10.06
N ARG A 31 -3.89 -12.88 9.67
CA ARG A 31 -3.19 -13.22 8.42
C ARG A 31 -3.91 -12.77 7.15
N GLN A 32 -5.24 -12.72 7.16
CA GLN A 32 -6.01 -12.17 6.02
C GLN A 32 -5.85 -10.65 5.94
N GLU A 33 -5.86 -9.98 7.09
CA GLU A 33 -5.64 -8.54 7.16
C GLU A 33 -4.21 -8.18 6.77
N SER A 34 -3.18 -8.89 7.25
CA SER A 34 -1.80 -8.68 6.82
C SER A 34 -1.62 -8.86 5.31
N ARG A 35 -2.32 -9.82 4.71
CA ARG A 35 -2.28 -10.00 3.25
C ARG A 35 -2.96 -8.85 2.50
N LYS A 36 -4.05 -8.30 3.06
CA LYS A 36 -4.71 -7.11 2.50
C LYS A 36 -3.87 -5.86 2.68
N VAL A 37 -3.23 -5.69 3.84
CA VAL A 37 -2.30 -4.58 4.11
C VAL A 37 -1.12 -4.65 3.15
N ALA A 38 -0.52 -5.82 2.92
CA ALA A 38 0.55 -5.97 1.95
C ALA A 38 0.12 -5.62 0.51
N LEU A 39 -1.14 -5.91 0.14
CA LEU A 39 -1.67 -5.50 -1.16
C LEU A 39 -1.93 -3.99 -1.23
N LEU A 40 -2.39 -3.36 -0.14
CA LEU A 40 -2.59 -1.91 -0.07
C LEU A 40 -1.26 -1.15 -0.07
N GLU A 41 -0.25 -1.63 0.64
CA GLU A 41 1.11 -1.07 0.66
C GLU A 41 1.78 -1.17 -0.72
N GLN A 42 1.47 -2.20 -1.49
CA GLN A 42 1.88 -2.29 -2.89
C GLN A 42 1.09 -1.35 -3.82
N GLN A 43 -0.13 -0.94 -3.44
CA GLN A 43 -0.96 -0.02 -4.21
C GLN A 43 -0.68 1.46 -3.91
N ASP A 44 -0.13 1.77 -2.73
CA ASP A 44 0.15 3.15 -2.28
C ASP A 44 1.36 3.78 -3.01
N ARG A 45 2.08 2.98 -3.81
CA ARG A 45 3.21 3.42 -4.64
C ARG A 45 2.96 3.23 -6.14
N ILE A 46 1.69 3.22 -6.55
CA ILE A 46 1.35 3.24 -7.97
C ILE A 46 1.54 4.67 -8.46
N ASP A 47 2.32 4.84 -9.53
CA ASP A 47 2.43 6.10 -10.27
C ASP A 47 1.03 6.68 -10.51
N THR A 48 0.69 7.76 -9.80
CA THR A 48 -0.66 8.33 -9.83
C THR A 48 -0.92 9.05 -11.14
N TYR A 49 0.15 9.50 -11.82
CA TYR A 49 0.08 10.23 -13.07
C TYR A 49 0.75 9.44 -14.20
N SER A 50 0.09 9.43 -15.36
CA SER A 50 0.71 8.96 -16.61
C SER A 50 1.79 9.95 -17.08
N PRO A 51 2.77 9.52 -17.90
CA PRO A 51 3.84 10.40 -18.40
C PRO A 51 3.30 11.70 -19.02
N LYS A 52 2.24 11.58 -19.82
CA LYS A 52 1.56 12.71 -20.45
C LYS A 52 0.93 13.67 -19.45
N ALA A 53 0.32 13.15 -18.37
CA ALA A 53 -0.30 13.97 -17.35
C ALA A 53 0.76 14.73 -16.53
N LEU A 54 1.89 14.09 -16.23
CA LEU A 54 2.98 14.72 -15.52
C LEU A 54 3.66 15.83 -16.35
N ALA A 55 3.85 15.59 -17.66
CA ALA A 55 4.36 16.59 -18.58
C ALA A 55 3.44 17.81 -18.71
N GLN A 56 2.12 17.59 -18.76
CA GLN A 56 1.14 18.67 -18.78
C GLN A 56 1.11 19.48 -17.47
N LEU A 57 1.30 18.80 -16.33
CA LEU A 57 1.39 19.47 -15.03
C LEU A 57 2.62 20.37 -14.98
N ARG A 58 3.77 19.88 -15.44
CA ARG A 58 5.01 20.68 -15.56
C ARG A 58 4.81 21.90 -16.46
N GLU A 59 4.29 21.71 -17.67
CA GLU A 59 4.03 22.80 -18.62
C GLU A 59 3.10 23.85 -17.99
N TRP A 60 2.07 23.41 -17.26
CA TRP A 60 1.15 24.30 -16.59
C TRP A 60 1.80 25.09 -15.45
N VAL A 61 2.64 24.46 -14.62
CA VAL A 61 3.39 25.12 -13.53
C VAL A 61 4.38 26.15 -14.09
N GLU A 62 5.10 25.81 -15.16
CA GLU A 62 6.04 26.72 -15.81
C GLU A 62 5.33 27.92 -16.48
N ALA A 63 4.15 27.70 -17.06
CA ALA A 63 3.37 28.75 -17.70
C ALA A 63 2.62 29.66 -16.71
N ASN A 64 2.36 29.21 -15.48
CA ASN A 64 1.55 29.93 -14.50
C ASN A 64 2.26 30.06 -13.13
N PRO A 65 3.44 30.70 -13.05
CA PRO A 65 4.23 30.75 -11.81
C PRO A 65 3.59 31.61 -10.70
N GLU A 66 2.68 32.51 -11.04
CA GLU A 66 1.99 33.40 -10.09
C GLU A 66 0.58 32.90 -9.70
N ASP A 67 0.16 31.73 -10.20
CA ASP A 67 -1.14 31.16 -9.86
C ASP A 67 -1.16 30.70 -8.39
N PRO A 68 -2.24 30.95 -7.63
CA PRO A 68 -2.36 30.50 -6.24
C PRO A 68 -2.16 28.99 -6.04
N LEU A 69 -2.42 28.18 -7.07
CA LEU A 69 -2.26 26.72 -7.06
C LEU A 69 -0.90 26.25 -7.59
N ALA A 70 -0.03 27.16 -8.06
CA ALA A 70 1.26 26.81 -8.66
C ALA A 70 2.17 26.05 -7.70
N GLU A 71 2.20 26.44 -6.42
CA GLU A 71 3.02 25.72 -5.42
C GLU A 71 2.45 24.34 -5.07
N GLU A 72 1.13 24.22 -4.95
CA GLU A 72 0.51 22.91 -4.72
C GLU A 72 0.78 21.98 -5.92
N ALA A 73 0.66 22.49 -7.15
CA ALA A 73 0.96 21.74 -8.35
C ALA A 73 2.44 21.31 -8.44
N ARG A 74 3.37 22.17 -8.00
CA ARG A 74 4.80 21.84 -7.91
C ARG A 74 5.09 20.76 -6.87
N GLU A 75 4.48 20.87 -5.69
CA GLU A 75 4.58 19.85 -4.64
C GLU A 75 4.08 18.50 -5.14
N ARG A 76 2.91 18.47 -5.78
CA ARG A 76 2.34 17.25 -6.38
C ARG A 76 3.19 16.65 -7.49
N TYR A 77 3.80 17.49 -8.32
CA TYR A 77 4.73 17.04 -9.36
C TYR A 77 5.94 16.33 -8.74
N ASN A 78 6.55 16.95 -7.72
CA ASN A 78 7.71 16.40 -7.03
C ASN A 78 7.39 15.12 -6.25
N GLU A 79 6.22 15.04 -5.59
CA GLU A 79 5.75 13.81 -4.92
C GLU A 79 5.64 12.62 -5.89
N CYS A 80 5.09 12.86 -7.09
CA CYS A 80 4.94 11.79 -8.07
C CYS A 80 6.28 11.37 -8.69
N LEU A 81 7.23 12.31 -8.82
CA LEU A 81 8.59 11.99 -9.24
C LEU A 81 9.29 11.08 -8.22
N ASP A 82 9.13 11.38 -6.93
CA ASP A 82 9.71 10.58 -5.85
C ASP A 82 9.11 9.17 -5.81
N ALA A 83 7.79 9.05 -6.01
CA ALA A 83 7.14 7.75 -6.12
C ALA A 83 7.66 6.93 -7.31
N LEU A 84 7.96 7.57 -8.45
CA LEU A 84 8.50 6.93 -9.65
C LEU A 84 9.95 6.44 -9.44
N GLU A 85 10.80 7.24 -8.79
CA GLU A 85 12.19 6.88 -8.49
C GLU A 85 12.29 5.71 -7.51
N GLU A 86 11.37 5.63 -6.55
CA GLU A 86 11.41 4.60 -5.49
C GLU A 86 10.68 3.30 -5.85
N THR A 87 10.02 3.21 -7.01
CA THR A 87 9.14 2.10 -7.39
C THR A 87 9.71 1.29 -8.56
N ASP A 88 10.03 0.01 -8.29
CA ASP A 88 10.50 -0.95 -9.31
C ASP A 88 9.42 -1.40 -10.31
N SER A 89 8.15 -1.04 -10.08
CA SER A 89 6.97 -1.49 -10.83
C SER A 89 6.12 -0.32 -11.31
N GLN A 90 6.40 0.13 -12.52
CA GLN A 90 5.63 1.18 -13.19
C GLN A 90 4.30 0.63 -13.71
N PHE A 91 3.18 1.32 -13.42
CA PHE A 91 1.86 0.94 -13.92
C PHE A 91 1.61 1.44 -15.35
N TYR A 92 2.16 2.60 -15.68
CA TYR A 92 2.10 3.18 -17.02
C TYR A 92 3.36 2.82 -17.82
N ASP A 93 3.23 2.78 -19.15
CA ASP A 93 4.36 2.59 -20.05
C ASP A 93 5.21 3.87 -20.08
N TRP A 94 6.18 3.99 -19.17
CA TRP A 94 7.20 5.03 -19.20
C TRP A 94 8.27 4.68 -20.23
N SER A 95 8.58 5.61 -21.13
CA SER A 95 9.77 5.47 -21.95
C SER A 95 11.00 5.97 -21.20
N GLU A 96 12.20 5.49 -21.56
CA GLU A 96 13.45 6.02 -21.00
C GLU A 96 13.61 7.53 -21.26
N GLU A 97 13.03 8.05 -22.34
CA GLU A 97 13.01 9.48 -22.67
C GLU A 97 12.10 10.26 -21.72
N ASP A 98 10.92 9.72 -21.38
CA ASP A 98 10.01 10.35 -20.43
C ASP A 98 10.69 10.47 -19.05
N ILE A 99 11.34 9.41 -18.57
CA ILE A 99 12.05 9.39 -17.29
C ILE A 99 13.22 10.38 -17.29
N GLN A 100 14.01 10.43 -18.38
CA GLN A 100 15.14 11.36 -18.49
C GLN A 100 14.72 12.83 -18.60
N SER A 101 13.48 13.10 -19.03
CA SER A 101 12.96 14.46 -19.11
C SER A 101 12.45 15.00 -17.78
N LEU A 102 12.34 14.15 -16.76
CA LEU A 102 11.87 14.54 -15.43
C LEU A 102 12.98 15.24 -14.66
N GLU A 103 12.75 16.52 -14.36
CA GLU A 103 13.61 17.32 -13.49
C GLU A 103 12.73 17.94 -12.42
N ARG A 104 13.19 17.95 -11.16
CA ARG A 104 12.46 18.62 -10.07
C ARG A 104 12.26 20.10 -10.40
N LEU A 105 11.03 20.58 -10.17
CA LEU A 105 10.61 21.97 -10.34
C LEU A 105 10.70 22.76 -9.04
#